data_AF-A0A353JAX3-F1
#
_entry.id   AF-A0A353JAX3-F1
#
_cell.length_a   1.000
_cell.length_b   1.000
_cell.length_c   1.000
_cell.angle_alpha   90.00
_cell.angle_beta   90.00
_cell.angle_gamma   90.00
#
_symmetry.space_group_name_H-M   'P 1'
#
loop_
_entity.id
_entity.type
_entity.pdbx_description
1 polymer ?
#
loop_
_entity_poly.entity_id
_entity_poly.type
_entity_poly.pdbx_seq_one_letter_code
_entity_poly.pdbx_strand_id
1 'polypeptide(L)'
;MIENMDSKYIQTFEYETSINSDGNILGTCELGTATIQMINDSNTYSSLKGQWIKTIHGSFYIYDVAPVQEKVNIKLSCYDIKYKLESVYDSSKYTFPMTLKEWRNAIFTNCDIIYDDSDFPNSNLTLNEEPYVGSKVSNRQVISQIAQAGASFVVTDKDDKFYFKWFNDTNHSISDWLELTTEKESTSPINVVVLGRGDVEDNVYYPETLPENKVELRIDNNYILDPQDDSGIDRRYSVRTTIYNQVNGFSFIPFSMRTQDVDNKLSIELGNKISYTDIWGNSLVSYVMGKKITYLGGNPTDDDNYEITLSAEEIKETSTDYSYGSSIENKLLKVERKADKQEGKITDLVSKQDETSEQLSQVSQTVNGYDISIKNIQKSLETQNGTIETIEGKITDMNFNFSTK
;
A
#
# COMPACT_ATOMS: atom_id res chain seq x y z
N MET A 1 -27.51 17.83 2.16
CA MET A 1 -26.79 16.67 1.59
C MET A 1 -25.69 17.13 0.64
N ILE A 2 -26.01 17.83 -0.46
CA ILE A 2 -25.03 18.46 -1.36
C ILE A 2 -25.02 19.98 -1.10
N GLU A 3 -23.86 20.60 -1.03
CA GLU A 3 -23.75 22.06 -0.85
C GLU A 3 -24.36 22.82 -2.04
N ASN A 4 -25.04 23.93 -1.74
CA ASN A 4 -25.71 24.78 -2.74
C ASN A 4 -26.79 24.07 -3.58
N MET A 5 -27.27 22.90 -3.16
CA MET A 5 -28.40 22.20 -3.76
C MET A 5 -29.44 21.86 -2.70
N ASP A 6 -30.71 22.11 -3.01
CA ASP A 6 -31.83 21.77 -2.12
C ASP A 6 -31.96 20.24 -2.03
N SER A 7 -31.92 19.71 -0.81
CA SER A 7 -31.90 18.26 -0.56
C SER A 7 -33.20 17.58 -0.99
N LYS A 8 -34.30 18.32 -1.22
CA LYS A 8 -35.55 17.76 -1.78
C LYS A 8 -35.39 17.18 -3.19
N TYR A 9 -34.36 17.62 -3.93
CA TYR A 9 -34.09 17.10 -5.28
C TYR A 9 -33.35 15.77 -5.25
N ILE A 10 -32.74 15.40 -4.12
CA ILE A 10 -31.96 14.16 -3.99
C ILE A 10 -32.90 13.02 -3.63
N GLN A 11 -32.99 12.02 -4.49
CA GLN A 11 -33.81 10.83 -4.26
C GLN A 11 -33.01 9.73 -3.58
N THR A 12 -31.80 9.48 -4.06
CA THR A 12 -30.90 8.50 -3.47
C THR A 12 -29.47 9.02 -3.46
N PHE A 13 -28.72 8.56 -2.48
CA PHE A 13 -27.27 8.73 -2.41
C PHE A 13 -26.69 7.42 -1.91
N GLU A 14 -25.77 6.87 -2.69
CA GLU A 14 -24.98 5.70 -2.31
C GLU A 14 -23.51 6.08 -2.42
N TYR A 15 -22.71 5.75 -1.41
CA TYR A 15 -21.26 5.93 -1.41
C TYR A 15 -20.57 4.69 -0.88
N GLU A 16 -19.61 4.17 -1.62
CA GLU A 16 -18.87 2.94 -1.31
C GLU A 16 -17.36 3.19 -1.35
N THR A 17 -16.64 2.64 -0.37
CA THR A 17 -15.18 2.75 -0.24
C THR A 17 -14.59 1.52 0.46
N SER A 18 -13.34 1.17 0.15
CA SER A 18 -12.66 -0.02 0.67
C SER A 18 -11.15 0.20 0.86
N ILE A 19 -10.58 -0.50 1.83
CA ILE A 19 -9.13 -0.68 2.06
C ILE A 19 -8.68 -2.14 1.85
N ASN A 20 -9.56 -2.99 1.29
CA ASN A 20 -9.18 -4.29 0.73
C ASN A 20 -9.24 -4.18 -0.80
N SER A 21 -8.14 -4.53 -1.48
CA SER A 21 -8.02 -4.55 -2.94
C SER A 21 -7.26 -5.79 -3.37
N ASP A 22 -7.95 -6.71 -4.06
CA ASP A 22 -7.42 -8.02 -4.49
C ASP A 22 -6.74 -8.81 -3.36
N GLY A 23 -7.33 -8.77 -2.15
CA GLY A 23 -6.81 -9.43 -0.95
C GLY A 23 -5.60 -8.74 -0.32
N ASN A 24 -5.25 -7.53 -0.75
CA ASN A 24 -4.21 -6.71 -0.13
C ASN A 24 -4.83 -5.67 0.81
N ILE A 25 -4.17 -5.46 1.95
CA ILE A 25 -4.54 -4.44 2.97
C ILE A 25 -3.43 -3.40 3.19
N LEU A 26 -2.29 -3.56 2.52
CA LEU A 26 -1.16 -2.63 2.55
C LEU A 26 -1.07 -1.89 1.23
N GLY A 27 -0.91 -0.57 1.30
CA GLY A 27 -0.78 0.29 0.13
C GLY A 27 -2.07 0.56 -0.62
N THR A 28 -3.22 0.15 -0.08
CA THR A 28 -4.50 0.38 -0.75
C THR A 28 -4.83 1.87 -0.76
N CYS A 29 -5.16 2.38 -1.94
CA CYS A 29 -5.64 3.74 -2.16
C CYS A 29 -6.74 3.70 -3.25
N GLU A 30 -7.73 2.85 -3.06
CA GLU A 30 -8.81 2.64 -4.04
C GLU A 30 -9.72 3.86 -4.14
N LEU A 31 -10.30 4.12 -5.31
CA LEU A 31 -11.33 5.15 -5.42
C LEU A 31 -12.59 4.70 -4.71
N GLY A 32 -13.11 5.55 -3.82
CA GLY A 32 -14.49 5.44 -3.45
C GLY A 32 -15.38 5.90 -4.61
N THR A 33 -16.54 5.26 -4.76
CA THR A 33 -17.51 5.58 -5.81
C THR A 33 -18.83 6.01 -5.17
N ALA A 34 -19.45 7.03 -5.74
CA ALA A 34 -20.77 7.47 -5.32
C ALA A 34 -21.75 7.51 -6.49
N THR A 35 -23.00 7.17 -6.21
CA THR A 35 -24.13 7.32 -7.11
C THR A 35 -25.15 8.24 -6.47
N ILE A 36 -25.54 9.29 -7.20
CA ILE A 36 -26.56 10.23 -6.75
C ILE A 36 -27.69 10.26 -7.77
N GLN A 37 -28.91 9.96 -7.35
CA GLN A 37 -30.09 10.18 -8.19
C GLN A 37 -30.80 11.44 -7.75
N MET A 38 -31.09 12.33 -8.70
CA MET A 38 -31.75 13.59 -8.42
C MET A 38 -32.81 13.96 -9.47
N ILE A 39 -33.81 14.71 -9.05
CA ILE A 39 -34.81 15.32 -9.92
C ILE A 39 -34.15 16.47 -10.71
N ASN A 40 -34.40 16.51 -12.02
CA ASN A 40 -33.82 17.45 -12.98
C ASN A 40 -34.92 18.00 -13.92
N ASP A 41 -35.96 18.57 -13.33
CA ASP A 41 -37.12 19.17 -14.02
C ASP A 41 -36.77 20.40 -14.86
N SER A 42 -35.73 21.13 -14.48
CA SER A 42 -35.23 22.31 -15.19
C SER A 42 -34.06 22.03 -16.15
N ASN A 43 -33.61 20.78 -16.28
CA ASN A 43 -32.42 20.37 -17.03
C ASN A 43 -31.11 21.06 -16.57
N THR A 44 -31.10 21.70 -15.41
CA THR A 44 -29.97 22.50 -14.89
C THR A 44 -28.78 21.64 -14.50
N TYR A 45 -29.00 20.40 -14.08
CA TYR A 45 -27.95 19.53 -13.53
C TYR A 45 -27.26 18.64 -14.59
N SER A 46 -27.69 18.73 -15.86
CA SER A 46 -27.13 17.92 -16.95
C SER A 46 -25.71 18.35 -17.36
N SER A 47 -25.29 19.56 -16.98
CA SER A 47 -23.95 20.11 -17.27
C SER A 47 -22.90 19.77 -16.20
N LEU A 48 -23.26 19.03 -15.15
CA LEU A 48 -22.38 18.75 -14.02
C LEU A 48 -21.21 17.80 -14.33
N LYS A 49 -21.20 17.15 -15.50
CA LYS A 49 -20.11 16.27 -15.90
C LYS A 49 -18.78 17.03 -15.93
N GLY A 50 -17.76 16.47 -15.29
CA GLY A 50 -16.43 17.07 -15.15
C GLY A 50 -16.30 18.07 -14.01
N GLN A 51 -17.30 18.18 -13.13
CA GLN A 51 -17.28 19.12 -12.01
C GLN A 51 -17.16 18.39 -10.66
N TRP A 52 -16.68 19.11 -9.66
CA TRP A 52 -16.68 18.68 -8.27
C TRP A 52 -17.95 19.14 -7.56
N ILE A 53 -18.50 18.30 -6.69
CA ILE A 53 -19.55 18.65 -5.74
C ILE A 53 -19.09 18.33 -4.32
N LYS A 54 -19.45 19.19 -3.37
CA LYS A 54 -19.22 18.95 -1.94
C LYS A 54 -20.48 18.39 -1.30
N THR A 55 -20.34 17.31 -0.54
CA THR A 55 -21.40 16.71 0.26
C THR A 55 -20.98 16.63 1.72
N ILE A 56 -21.91 16.26 2.60
CA ILE A 56 -21.60 15.99 4.01
C ILE A 56 -20.68 14.77 4.21
N HIS A 57 -20.50 13.94 3.19
CA HIS A 57 -19.65 12.75 3.18
C HIS A 57 -18.30 12.99 2.49
N GLY A 58 -18.01 14.23 2.07
CA GLY A 58 -16.81 14.57 1.30
C GLY A 58 -17.12 15.14 -0.09
N SER A 59 -16.07 15.48 -0.82
CA SER A 59 -16.11 15.95 -2.19
C SER A 59 -16.08 14.81 -3.20
N PHE A 60 -16.87 14.96 -4.26
CA PHE A 60 -17.01 13.97 -5.32
C PHE A 60 -16.86 14.60 -6.70
N TYR A 61 -16.07 13.97 -7.57
CA TYR A 61 -15.90 14.34 -8.98
C TYR A 61 -16.89 13.58 -9.85
N ILE A 62 -17.70 14.31 -10.61
CA ILE A 62 -18.76 13.74 -11.46
C ILE A 62 -18.17 13.34 -12.81
N TYR A 63 -17.89 12.05 -13.01
CA TYR A 63 -17.35 11.55 -14.28
C TYR A 63 -18.45 11.19 -15.29
N ASP A 64 -19.68 10.94 -14.81
CA ASP A 64 -20.81 10.65 -15.69
C ASP A 64 -22.14 11.23 -15.20
N VAL A 65 -22.97 11.62 -16.18
CA VAL A 65 -24.32 12.15 -15.98
C VAL A 65 -25.23 11.47 -16.99
N ALA A 66 -26.18 10.68 -16.51
CA ALA A 66 -27.11 9.93 -17.35
C ALA A 66 -28.57 10.25 -16.99
N PRO A 67 -29.48 10.42 -17.97
CA PRO A 67 -30.90 10.50 -17.69
C PRO A 67 -31.41 9.15 -17.16
N VAL A 68 -32.35 9.19 -16.22
CA VAL A 68 -33.08 7.99 -15.77
C VAL A 68 -34.31 7.85 -16.67
N GLN A 69 -34.40 6.73 -17.40
CA GLN A 69 -35.50 6.50 -18.34
C GLN A 69 -36.87 6.69 -17.68
N GLU A 70 -37.78 7.33 -18.43
CA GLU A 70 -39.18 7.55 -18.03
C GLU A 70 -39.40 8.39 -16.76
N LYS A 71 -38.33 8.98 -16.20
CA LYS A 71 -38.37 9.87 -15.05
C LYS A 71 -37.77 11.21 -15.39
N VAL A 72 -38.14 12.25 -14.65
CA VAL A 72 -37.55 13.60 -14.77
C VAL A 72 -36.22 13.67 -14.00
N ASN A 73 -35.48 12.56 -13.97
CA ASN A 73 -34.36 12.34 -13.06
C ASN A 73 -33.06 12.16 -13.83
N ILE A 74 -31.95 12.49 -13.16
CA ILE A 74 -30.60 12.12 -13.61
C ILE A 74 -29.91 11.28 -12.56
N LYS A 75 -28.97 10.47 -13.01
CA LYS A 75 -28.00 9.73 -12.22
C LYS A 75 -26.63 10.36 -12.43
N LEU A 76 -26.01 10.81 -11.35
CA LEU A 76 -24.61 11.20 -11.29
C LEU A 76 -23.80 9.99 -10.84
N SER A 77 -22.73 9.68 -11.57
CA SER A 77 -21.72 8.71 -11.14
C SER A 77 -20.44 9.46 -10.82
N CYS A 78 -19.89 9.24 -9.62
CA CYS A 78 -18.83 10.05 -9.08
C CYS A 78 -17.69 9.23 -8.49
N TYR A 79 -16.48 9.77 -8.55
CA TYR A 79 -15.35 9.33 -7.74
C TYR A 79 -15.17 10.26 -6.55
N ASP A 80 -14.68 9.75 -5.43
CA ASP A 80 -14.37 10.58 -4.27
C ASP A 80 -13.10 11.45 -4.48
N ILE A 81 -12.70 12.16 -3.42
CA ILE A 81 -11.55 13.07 -3.43
C ILE A 81 -10.23 12.39 -3.85
N LYS A 82 -10.08 11.06 -3.68
CA LYS A 82 -8.87 10.33 -4.12
C LYS A 82 -8.66 10.42 -5.63
N TYR A 83 -9.68 10.80 -6.40
CA TYR A 83 -9.54 11.09 -7.83
C TYR A 83 -8.57 12.24 -8.16
N LYS A 84 -8.28 13.16 -7.23
CA LYS A 84 -7.22 14.17 -7.42
C LYS A 84 -5.83 13.55 -7.70
N LEU A 85 -5.59 12.35 -7.20
CA LEU A 85 -4.34 11.61 -7.39
C LEU A 85 -4.25 10.88 -8.73
N GLU A 86 -5.27 10.94 -9.59
CA GLU A 86 -5.25 10.31 -10.92
C GLU A 86 -4.48 11.09 -11.98
N SER A 87 -3.99 12.28 -11.63
CA SER A 87 -3.01 12.97 -12.44
C SER A 87 -1.74 12.10 -12.61
N VAL A 88 -1.15 12.17 -13.81
CA VAL A 88 0.09 11.45 -14.12
C VAL A 88 1.20 11.96 -13.19
N TYR A 89 1.94 11.03 -12.61
CA TYR A 89 3.08 11.34 -11.77
C TYR A 89 4.21 11.94 -12.61
N ASP A 90 4.75 13.07 -12.16
CA ASP A 90 5.80 13.83 -12.82
C ASP A 90 7.06 13.86 -11.96
N SER A 91 7.99 12.96 -12.27
CA SER A 91 9.29 12.82 -11.58
C SER A 91 10.07 14.14 -11.49
N SER A 92 9.94 15.03 -12.48
CA SER A 92 10.67 16.31 -12.51
C SER A 92 10.31 17.29 -11.40
N LYS A 93 9.20 17.04 -10.67
CA LYS A 93 8.75 17.85 -9.53
C LYS A 93 9.42 17.49 -8.21
N TYR A 94 10.22 16.44 -8.18
CA TYR A 94 10.82 15.91 -6.95
C TYR A 94 12.34 15.94 -7.06
N THR A 95 13.01 16.28 -5.96
CA THR A 95 14.47 16.34 -5.90
C THR A 95 14.94 15.53 -4.72
N PHE A 96 15.61 14.42 -5.00
CA PHE A 96 16.21 13.54 -4.01
C PHE A 96 17.61 14.04 -3.61
N PRO A 97 18.07 13.83 -2.36
CA PRO A 97 17.49 12.93 -1.35
C PRO A 97 16.24 13.47 -0.64
N MET A 98 15.29 12.58 -0.34
CA MET A 98 14.07 12.86 0.43
C MET A 98 13.72 11.68 1.34
N THR A 99 13.10 11.92 2.49
CA THR A 99 12.44 10.86 3.27
C THR A 99 11.12 10.43 2.61
N LEU A 100 10.61 9.23 2.95
CA LEU A 100 9.27 8.81 2.52
C LEU A 100 8.18 9.81 2.92
N LYS A 101 8.29 10.40 4.10
CA LYS A 101 7.39 11.45 4.56
C LYS A 101 7.41 12.65 3.64
N GLU A 102 8.60 13.18 3.36
CA GLU A 102 8.77 14.36 2.51
C GLU A 102 8.27 14.10 1.09
N TRP A 103 8.53 12.92 0.53
CA TRP A 103 8.05 12.58 -0.82
C TRP A 103 6.52 12.46 -0.87
N ARG A 104 5.91 11.77 0.10
CA ARG A 104 4.45 11.68 0.29
C ARG A 104 3.80 13.06 0.39
N ASN A 105 4.37 13.93 1.23
CA ASN A 105 3.89 15.29 1.44
C ASN A 105 4.01 16.14 0.18
N ALA A 106 5.14 16.05 -0.53
CA ALA A 106 5.36 16.76 -1.78
C ALA A 106 4.35 16.35 -2.85
N ILE A 107 4.05 15.05 -2.99
CA ILE A 107 3.03 14.56 -3.93
C ILE A 107 1.66 15.16 -3.59
N PHE A 108 1.26 15.11 -2.32
CA PHE A 108 -0.03 15.68 -1.90
C PHE A 108 -0.10 17.20 -2.12
N THR A 109 0.95 17.94 -1.76
CA THR A 109 1.03 19.38 -2.02
C THR A 109 0.93 19.70 -3.51
N ASN A 110 1.64 18.95 -4.37
CA ASN A 110 1.60 19.12 -5.82
C ASN A 110 0.24 18.78 -6.45
N CYS A 111 -0.62 18.04 -5.74
CA CYS A 111 -1.97 17.68 -6.17
C CYS A 111 -3.07 18.51 -5.50
N ASP A 112 -2.72 19.58 -4.77
CA ASP A 112 -3.65 20.42 -4.00
C ASP A 112 -4.54 19.60 -3.05
N ILE A 113 -3.90 18.67 -2.33
CA ILE A 113 -4.53 17.78 -1.36
C ILE A 113 -4.24 18.26 0.06
N ILE A 114 -5.27 18.21 0.91
CA ILE A 114 -5.15 18.39 2.36
C ILE A 114 -4.80 17.02 2.95
N TYR A 115 -3.79 16.95 3.81
CA TYR A 115 -3.33 15.68 4.35
C TYR A 115 -2.89 15.80 5.80
N ASP A 116 -2.80 14.65 6.45
CA ASP A 116 -2.23 14.50 7.77
C ASP A 116 -0.71 14.38 7.72
N ASP A 117 0.00 15.30 8.36
CA ASP A 117 1.47 15.33 8.39
C ASP A 117 2.07 14.52 9.56
N SER A 118 1.31 13.57 10.13
CA SER A 118 1.86 12.66 11.13
C SER A 118 2.87 11.70 10.51
N ASP A 119 3.72 11.14 11.37
CA ASP A 119 4.61 10.05 11.01
C ASP A 119 3.83 8.75 10.82
N PHE A 120 4.40 7.87 10.00
CA PHE A 120 3.90 6.52 9.72
C PHE A 120 5.10 5.56 9.73
N PRO A 121 4.90 4.23 9.79
CA PRO A 121 6.01 3.28 9.72
C PRO A 121 6.96 3.58 8.55
N ASN A 122 8.28 3.54 8.80
CA ASN A 122 9.32 3.88 7.82
C ASN A 122 9.25 5.30 7.22
N SER A 123 8.48 6.24 7.79
CA SER A 123 8.34 7.60 7.26
C SER A 123 9.67 8.35 7.15
N ASN A 124 10.63 8.04 8.02
CA ASN A 124 11.98 8.60 8.06
C ASN A 124 13.00 7.88 7.16
N LEU A 125 12.59 6.86 6.39
CA LEU A 125 13.47 6.19 5.43
C LEU A 125 13.90 7.18 4.35
N THR A 126 15.19 7.47 4.29
CA THR A 126 15.78 8.35 3.27
C THR A 126 15.98 7.61 1.96
N LEU A 127 15.45 8.21 0.89
CA LEU A 127 15.67 7.84 -0.49
C LEU A 127 16.74 8.77 -1.08
N ASN A 128 17.88 8.23 -1.50
CA ASN A 128 18.99 8.98 -2.10
C ASN A 128 18.69 9.39 -3.56
N GLU A 129 17.95 8.53 -4.25
CA GLU A 129 17.46 8.71 -5.60
C GLU A 129 15.98 8.32 -5.66
N GLU A 130 15.31 8.68 -6.74
CA GLU A 130 13.94 8.25 -6.95
C GLU A 130 13.90 6.73 -7.19
N PRO A 131 13.03 5.95 -6.52
CA PRO A 131 12.86 4.53 -6.83
C PRO A 131 12.02 4.36 -8.10
N TYR A 132 12.13 3.21 -8.77
CA TYR A 132 11.28 2.94 -9.93
C TYR A 132 9.81 2.79 -9.50
N VAL A 133 8.96 3.72 -9.93
CA VAL A 133 7.53 3.70 -9.59
C VAL A 133 6.63 3.14 -10.69
N GLY A 134 7.18 2.82 -11.87
CA GLY A 134 6.41 2.42 -13.05
C GLY A 134 6.43 3.48 -14.16
N SER A 135 6.08 3.08 -15.38
CA SER A 135 5.96 4.00 -16.52
C SER A 135 4.55 4.56 -16.65
N LYS A 136 4.42 5.89 -16.73
CA LYS A 136 3.12 6.60 -16.85
C LYS A 136 2.13 6.28 -15.74
N VAL A 137 2.64 6.05 -14.53
CA VAL A 137 1.80 5.80 -13.34
C VAL A 137 1.14 7.09 -12.85
N SER A 138 0.01 6.96 -12.15
CA SER A 138 -0.64 8.09 -11.49
C SER A 138 0.02 8.41 -10.15
N ASN A 139 -0.16 9.63 -9.65
CA ASN A 139 0.26 9.99 -8.29
C ASN A 139 -0.36 9.04 -7.24
N ARG A 140 -1.57 8.51 -7.50
CA ARG A 140 -2.24 7.53 -6.62
C ARG A 140 -1.46 6.23 -6.51
N GLN A 141 -0.96 5.71 -7.62
CA GLN A 141 -0.16 4.48 -7.63
C GLN A 141 1.18 4.67 -6.89
N VAL A 142 1.81 5.84 -7.01
CA VAL A 142 3.01 6.16 -6.23
C VAL A 142 2.70 6.25 -4.74
N ILE A 143 1.61 6.95 -4.37
CA ILE A 143 1.13 7.02 -2.98
C ILE A 143 0.82 5.63 -2.42
N SER A 144 0.21 4.74 -3.21
CA SER A 144 0.00 3.33 -2.85
C SER A 144 1.30 2.60 -2.53
N GLN A 145 2.34 2.76 -3.35
CA GLN A 145 3.65 2.14 -3.08
C GLN A 145 4.29 2.70 -1.80
N ILE A 146 4.19 4.01 -1.55
CA ILE A 146 4.69 4.64 -0.31
C ILE A 146 3.90 4.11 0.90
N ALA A 147 2.57 4.04 0.81
CA ALA A 147 1.72 3.51 1.88
C ALA A 147 2.04 2.04 2.19
N GLN A 148 2.29 1.22 1.15
CA GLN A 148 2.70 -0.17 1.32
C GLN A 148 4.06 -0.30 2.02
N ALA A 149 5.05 0.52 1.61
CA ALA A 149 6.36 0.58 2.24
C ALA A 149 6.30 1.03 3.71
N GLY A 150 5.27 1.81 4.04
CA GLY A 150 4.94 2.26 5.39
C GLY A 150 3.87 1.44 6.12
N ALA A 151 3.62 0.19 5.69
CA ALA A 151 2.66 -0.73 6.32
C ALA A 151 1.29 -0.09 6.66
N SER A 152 0.79 0.75 5.74
CA SER A 152 -0.42 1.56 5.93
C SER A 152 -1.36 1.44 4.73
N PHE A 153 -2.61 1.85 4.93
CA PHE A 153 -3.59 2.12 3.87
C PHE A 153 -3.96 3.61 3.84
N VAL A 154 -4.49 4.07 2.71
CA VAL A 154 -4.87 5.47 2.50
C VAL A 154 -6.37 5.65 2.64
N VAL A 155 -6.79 6.53 3.55
CA VAL A 155 -8.20 6.87 3.76
C VAL A 155 -8.40 8.38 3.76
N THR A 156 -9.65 8.81 3.58
CA THR A 156 -10.04 10.22 3.54
C THR A 156 -11.22 10.46 4.47
N ASP A 157 -11.24 11.61 5.15
CA ASP A 157 -12.39 12.02 5.96
C ASP A 157 -13.40 12.87 5.16
N LYS A 158 -14.51 13.22 5.82
CA LYS A 158 -15.57 14.07 5.25
C LYS A 158 -15.09 15.50 4.89
N ASP A 159 -13.97 15.94 5.47
CA ASP A 159 -13.38 17.25 5.25
C ASP A 159 -12.30 17.20 4.15
N ASP A 160 -12.25 16.10 3.38
CA ASP A 160 -11.34 15.86 2.25
C ASP A 160 -9.86 15.73 2.65
N LYS A 161 -9.58 15.46 3.93
CA LYS A 161 -8.21 15.26 4.43
C LYS A 161 -7.78 13.81 4.28
N PHE A 162 -6.56 13.61 3.75
CA PHE A 162 -5.96 12.30 3.52
C PHE A 162 -5.13 11.84 4.71
N TYR A 163 -5.18 10.53 4.99
CA TYR A 163 -4.44 9.90 6.09
C TYR A 163 -3.79 8.60 5.62
N PHE A 164 -2.60 8.34 6.14
CA PHE A 164 -2.03 6.99 6.18
C PHE A 164 -2.43 6.39 7.52
N LYS A 165 -3.22 5.32 7.51
CA LYS A 165 -3.73 4.68 8.73
C LYS A 165 -3.43 3.18 8.74
N TRP A 166 -3.52 2.63 9.95
CA TRP A 166 -3.67 1.21 10.21
C TRP A 166 -4.97 0.97 11.00
N PHE A 167 -5.34 -0.29 11.16
CA PHE A 167 -6.43 -0.70 12.04
C PHE A 167 -6.25 -0.15 13.46
N ASN A 168 -7.37 0.19 14.11
CA ASN A 168 -7.35 0.83 15.43
C ASN A 168 -8.40 0.24 16.38
N ASP A 169 -8.36 0.66 17.64
CA ASP A 169 -9.22 0.12 18.71
C ASP A 169 -10.58 0.81 18.86
N THR A 170 -10.90 1.81 18.03
CA THR A 170 -12.23 2.44 18.03
C THR A 170 -13.27 1.40 17.65
N ASN A 171 -14.16 1.07 18.58
CA ASN A 171 -15.12 -0.02 18.41
C ASN A 171 -16.56 0.50 18.31
N HIS A 172 -17.28 0.01 17.31
CA HIS A 172 -18.71 0.27 17.13
C HIS A 172 -19.50 -1.01 17.40
N SER A 173 -20.49 -0.93 18.31
CA SER A 173 -21.33 -2.08 18.64
C SER A 173 -22.58 -2.07 17.75
N ILE A 174 -22.77 -3.14 17.00
CA ILE A 174 -23.95 -3.32 16.15
C ILE A 174 -25.03 -4.01 16.98
N SER A 175 -26.19 -3.37 17.12
CA SER A 175 -27.28 -3.87 17.95
C SER A 175 -28.10 -4.92 17.22
N ASP A 176 -28.36 -4.70 15.93
CA ASP A 176 -29.07 -5.64 15.05
C ASP A 176 -28.58 -5.50 13.60
N TRP A 177 -28.90 -6.47 12.76
CA TRP A 177 -28.54 -6.46 11.34
C TRP A 177 -29.70 -6.97 10.48
N LEU A 178 -29.78 -6.44 9.26
CA LEU A 178 -30.75 -6.86 8.24
C LEU A 178 -30.25 -8.10 7.49
N GLU A 179 -28.95 -8.12 7.18
CA GLU A 179 -28.26 -9.25 6.57
C GLU A 179 -26.88 -9.43 7.20
N LEU A 180 -26.48 -10.68 7.43
CA LEU A 180 -25.16 -11.04 7.94
C LEU A 180 -24.64 -12.31 7.27
N THR A 181 -23.46 -12.18 6.69
CA THR A 181 -22.58 -13.30 6.33
C THR A 181 -21.31 -13.14 7.15
N THR A 182 -20.91 -14.16 7.91
CA THR A 182 -19.73 -14.09 8.77
C THR A 182 -19.12 -15.48 8.93
N GLU A 183 -17.79 -15.53 8.98
CA GLU A 183 -17.08 -16.74 9.34
C GLU A 183 -17.14 -17.00 10.85
N LYS A 184 -17.01 -18.27 11.23
CA LYS A 184 -17.08 -18.65 12.65
C LYS A 184 -15.81 -18.30 13.42
N GLU A 185 -14.67 -18.37 12.75
CA GLU A 185 -13.35 -18.23 13.36
C GLU A 185 -12.59 -17.09 12.70
N SER A 186 -11.72 -16.43 13.47
CA SER A 186 -10.82 -15.41 12.93
C SER A 186 -9.81 -16.05 11.98
N THR A 187 -9.33 -15.25 11.03
CA THR A 187 -8.13 -15.56 10.27
C THR A 187 -6.95 -15.83 11.20
N SER A 188 -6.04 -16.69 10.76
CA SER A 188 -4.83 -16.95 11.53
C SER A 188 -4.00 -15.65 11.64
N PRO A 189 -3.46 -15.33 12.83
CA PRO A 189 -2.75 -14.07 13.03
C PRO A 189 -1.45 -14.02 12.22
N ILE A 190 -1.24 -12.93 11.49
CA ILE A 190 0.00 -12.68 10.75
C ILE A 190 1.17 -12.73 11.73
N ASN A 191 2.20 -13.52 11.41
CA ASN A 191 3.37 -13.69 12.26
C ASN A 191 4.69 -13.80 11.50
N VAL A 192 4.66 -13.61 10.18
CA VAL A 192 5.84 -13.48 9.32
C VAL A 192 5.61 -12.35 8.31
N VAL A 193 6.64 -11.55 8.03
CA VAL A 193 6.68 -10.60 6.92
C VAL A 193 7.74 -11.04 5.93
N VAL A 194 7.40 -11.00 4.64
CA VAL A 194 8.30 -11.32 3.53
C VAL A 194 8.36 -10.15 2.57
N LEU A 195 9.57 -9.67 2.26
CA LEU A 195 9.85 -8.65 1.26
C LEU A 195 10.58 -9.30 0.08
N GLY A 196 9.92 -9.37 -1.07
CA GLY A 196 10.40 -10.08 -2.25
C GLY A 196 10.53 -9.20 -3.49
N ARG A 197 11.25 -9.72 -4.48
CA ARG A 197 11.37 -9.15 -5.84
C ARG A 197 10.58 -9.97 -6.87
N GLY A 198 9.39 -10.44 -6.48
CA GLY A 198 8.59 -11.37 -7.28
C GLY A 198 9.22 -12.77 -7.34
N ASP A 199 9.29 -13.36 -8.53
CA ASP A 199 9.55 -14.80 -8.72
C ASP A 199 11.04 -15.19 -8.71
N VAL A 200 11.95 -14.26 -8.40
CA VAL A 200 13.40 -14.53 -8.46
C VAL A 200 13.97 -15.17 -7.19
N GLU A 201 13.11 -15.57 -6.25
CA GLU A 201 13.45 -16.19 -4.95
C GLU A 201 14.41 -15.37 -4.06
N ASP A 202 14.61 -14.10 -4.37
CA ASP A 202 15.36 -13.13 -3.57
C ASP A 202 14.43 -12.51 -2.51
N ASN A 203 14.19 -13.30 -1.45
CA ASN A 203 13.23 -12.99 -0.40
C ASN A 203 13.94 -12.64 0.91
N VAL A 204 13.57 -11.52 1.52
CA VAL A 204 14.00 -11.14 2.87
C VAL A 204 12.83 -11.30 3.83
N TYR A 205 12.99 -12.03 4.93
CA TYR A 205 11.90 -12.29 5.87
C TYR A 205 12.21 -11.90 7.32
N TYR A 206 11.16 -11.75 8.12
CA TYR A 206 11.22 -11.53 9.57
C TYR A 206 9.99 -12.16 10.24
N PRO A 207 10.09 -12.78 11.44
CA PRO A 207 11.23 -12.81 12.36
C PRO A 207 12.37 -13.75 11.93
N GLU A 208 13.53 -13.60 12.55
CA GLU A 208 14.71 -14.45 12.29
C GLU A 208 14.48 -15.91 12.70
N THR A 209 13.79 -16.12 13.82
CA THR A 209 13.32 -17.45 14.23
C THR A 209 11.86 -17.61 13.80
N LEU A 210 11.65 -18.41 12.76
CA LEU A 210 10.31 -18.63 12.22
C LEU A 210 9.43 -19.41 13.20
N PRO A 211 8.15 -19.03 13.34
CA PRO A 211 7.18 -19.82 14.09
C PRO A 211 6.87 -21.15 13.37
N GLU A 212 6.33 -22.11 14.12
CA GLU A 212 5.90 -23.41 13.58
C GLU A 212 4.77 -23.21 12.56
N ASN A 213 3.69 -22.54 13.00
CA ASN A 213 2.53 -22.18 12.18
C ASN A 213 2.75 -20.79 11.57
N LYS A 214 3.25 -20.73 10.34
CA LYS A 214 3.59 -19.47 9.66
C LYS A 214 2.35 -18.92 8.95
N VAL A 215 2.11 -17.64 9.16
CA VAL A 215 1.11 -16.85 8.43
C VAL A 215 1.85 -15.63 7.94
N GLU A 216 2.15 -15.63 6.65
CA GLU A 216 2.97 -14.59 6.03
C GLU A 216 2.12 -13.47 5.44
N LEU A 217 2.61 -12.25 5.62
CA LEU A 217 2.23 -11.10 4.81
C LEU A 217 3.40 -10.77 3.87
N ARG A 218 3.15 -10.82 2.57
CA ARG A 218 4.17 -10.66 1.55
C ARG A 218 4.00 -9.35 0.76
N ILE A 219 5.09 -8.60 0.63
CA ILE A 219 5.19 -7.43 -0.25
C ILE A 219 6.19 -7.74 -1.35
N ASP A 220 5.73 -7.74 -2.60
CA ASP A 220 6.56 -7.96 -3.77
C ASP A 220 6.71 -6.70 -4.62
N ASN A 221 7.89 -6.55 -5.23
CA ASN A 221 8.15 -5.57 -6.28
C ASN A 221 7.90 -4.09 -5.88
N ASN A 222 8.06 -3.78 -4.59
CA ASN A 222 8.06 -2.41 -4.11
C ASN A 222 9.50 -1.86 -4.07
N TYR A 223 9.89 -1.18 -5.14
CA TYR A 223 11.26 -0.65 -5.33
C TYR A 223 11.68 0.40 -4.28
N ILE A 224 10.74 0.95 -3.51
CA ILE A 224 11.07 1.80 -2.36
C ILE A 224 11.86 1.03 -1.30
N LEU A 225 11.52 -0.25 -1.14
CA LEU A 225 12.13 -1.17 -0.19
C LEU A 225 13.44 -1.77 -0.71
N ASP A 226 13.78 -1.56 -1.98
CA ASP A 226 15.00 -2.09 -2.58
C ASP A 226 16.24 -1.22 -2.30
N PRO A 227 17.44 -1.80 -2.34
CA PRO A 227 18.71 -1.07 -2.22
C PRO A 227 18.87 -0.05 -3.36
N GLN A 228 19.18 1.19 -3.00
CA GLN A 228 19.35 2.31 -3.94
C GLN A 228 20.78 2.51 -4.44
N ASP A 229 21.72 1.69 -4.00
CA ASP A 229 23.09 1.78 -4.47
C ASP A 229 23.73 0.39 -4.49
N ASP A 230 24.93 0.36 -5.08
CA ASP A 230 25.76 -0.85 -5.14
C ASP A 230 26.61 -1.01 -3.85
N SER A 231 26.27 -0.31 -2.75
CA SER A 231 27.03 -0.39 -1.48
C SER A 231 26.97 -1.77 -0.82
N GLY A 232 26.09 -2.64 -1.33
CA GLY A 232 25.89 -4.00 -0.84
C GLY A 232 24.97 -4.09 0.37
N ILE A 233 24.51 -2.97 0.95
CA ILE A 233 23.57 -2.95 2.08
C ILE A 233 22.15 -3.17 1.57
N ASP A 234 21.54 -4.27 2.00
CA ASP A 234 20.14 -4.52 1.66
C ASP A 234 19.19 -3.86 2.67
N ARG A 235 18.56 -2.75 2.27
CA ARG A 235 17.65 -2.00 3.15
C ARG A 235 16.39 -2.77 3.53
N ARG A 236 16.02 -3.84 2.83
CA ARG A 236 14.89 -4.72 3.22
C ARG A 236 15.07 -5.23 4.66
N TYR A 237 16.32 -5.47 5.08
CA TYR A 237 16.64 -5.92 6.43
C TYR A 237 16.36 -4.87 7.51
N SER A 238 16.47 -3.57 7.20
CA SER A 238 16.21 -2.50 8.18
C SER A 238 14.73 -2.13 8.27
N VAL A 239 13.99 -2.18 7.16
CA VAL A 239 12.59 -1.73 7.08
C VAL A 239 11.57 -2.81 7.47
N ARG A 240 11.89 -4.10 7.28
CA ARG A 240 10.96 -5.22 7.56
C ARG A 240 10.53 -5.29 9.01
N THR A 241 11.38 -4.89 9.96
CA THR A 241 11.07 -4.97 11.41
C THR A 241 9.97 -3.98 11.76
N THR A 242 10.01 -2.77 11.18
CA THR A 242 8.96 -1.77 11.38
C THR A 242 7.63 -2.25 10.79
N ILE A 243 7.66 -2.86 9.60
CA ILE A 243 6.46 -3.45 8.96
C ILE A 243 5.92 -4.58 9.84
N TYR A 244 6.79 -5.50 10.29
CA TYR A 244 6.42 -6.60 11.17
C TYR A 244 5.76 -6.10 12.46
N ASN A 245 6.34 -5.11 13.13
CA ASN A 245 5.79 -4.57 14.37
C ASN A 245 4.37 -3.98 14.19
N GLN A 246 4.05 -3.49 12.99
CA GLN A 246 2.73 -2.95 12.67
C GLN A 246 1.68 -4.05 12.46
N VAL A 247 2.07 -5.15 11.79
CA VAL A 247 1.13 -6.17 11.29
C VAL A 247 1.10 -7.46 12.13
N ASN A 248 2.12 -7.70 12.95
CA ASN A 248 2.22 -8.91 13.76
C ASN A 248 1.03 -9.05 14.72
N GLY A 249 0.40 -10.22 14.72
CA GLY A 249 -0.80 -10.51 15.51
C GLY A 249 -2.10 -10.03 14.87
N PHE A 250 -2.05 -9.32 13.74
CA PHE A 250 -3.26 -8.89 13.05
C PHE A 250 -4.05 -10.10 12.56
N SER A 251 -5.30 -10.18 12.99
CA SER A 251 -6.29 -11.19 12.64
C SER A 251 -7.68 -10.54 12.70
N PHE A 252 -8.62 -11.08 11.95
CA PHE A 252 -9.98 -10.56 11.85
C PHE A 252 -10.94 -11.68 11.41
N ILE A 253 -12.24 -11.48 11.59
CA ILE A 253 -13.26 -12.41 11.10
C ILE A 253 -13.79 -11.86 9.77
N PRO A 254 -13.65 -12.57 8.63
CA PRO A 254 -14.29 -12.16 7.39
C PRO A 254 -15.80 -12.06 7.56
N PHE A 255 -16.39 -10.96 7.08
CA PHE A 255 -17.83 -10.72 7.21
C PHE A 255 -18.34 -9.74 6.15
N SER A 256 -19.65 -9.78 5.94
CA SER A 256 -20.43 -8.76 5.25
C SER A 256 -21.74 -8.57 6.00
N MET A 257 -22.05 -7.33 6.34
CA MET A 257 -23.18 -6.98 7.18
C MET A 257 -23.91 -5.76 6.63
N ARG A 258 -25.24 -5.84 6.53
CA ARG A 258 -26.12 -4.72 6.22
C ARG A 258 -26.95 -4.39 7.44
N THR A 259 -26.94 -3.13 7.89
CA THR A 259 -27.61 -2.72 9.13
C THR A 259 -28.08 -1.26 9.09
N GLN A 260 -29.10 -0.96 9.88
CA GLN A 260 -29.52 0.39 10.26
C GLN A 260 -29.36 0.62 11.77
N ASP A 261 -29.09 -0.42 12.57
CA ASP A 261 -29.15 -0.42 14.03
C ASP A 261 -27.75 -0.35 14.65
N VAL A 262 -27.08 0.78 14.40
CA VAL A 262 -25.81 1.14 15.04
C VAL A 262 -25.80 2.63 15.39
N ASP A 263 -25.28 2.95 16.56
CA ASP A 263 -25.15 4.34 16.99
C ASP A 263 -24.05 5.06 16.21
N ASN A 264 -24.29 6.32 15.85
CA ASN A 264 -23.33 7.17 15.11
C ASN A 264 -22.81 6.50 13.82
N LYS A 265 -23.69 5.87 13.04
CA LYS A 265 -23.39 5.13 11.79
C LYS A 265 -22.44 5.86 10.85
N LEU A 266 -22.60 7.18 10.72
CA LEU A 266 -21.82 7.98 9.80
C LEU A 266 -20.38 8.18 10.29
N SER A 267 -20.13 8.07 11.60
CA SER A 267 -18.81 8.17 12.21
C SER A 267 -17.93 6.93 12.06
N ILE A 268 -18.49 5.80 11.59
CA ILE A 268 -17.74 4.55 11.40
C ILE A 268 -16.72 4.74 10.26
N GLU A 269 -15.43 4.62 10.55
CA GLU A 269 -14.38 4.74 9.54
C GLU A 269 -13.78 3.38 9.16
N LEU A 270 -13.19 3.29 7.97
CA LEU A 270 -12.36 2.15 7.59
C LEU A 270 -11.21 1.98 8.60
N GLY A 271 -10.92 0.74 8.98
CA GLY A 271 -9.95 0.36 10.00
C GLY A 271 -10.47 0.35 11.43
N ASN A 272 -11.70 0.81 11.70
CA ASN A 272 -12.32 0.72 13.02
C ASN A 272 -12.72 -0.73 13.34
N LYS A 273 -12.82 -1.07 14.62
CA LYS A 273 -13.43 -2.32 15.09
C LYS A 273 -14.94 -2.24 15.03
N ILE A 274 -15.55 -3.39 14.79
CA ILE A 274 -16.97 -3.61 15.04
C ILE A 274 -17.17 -4.83 15.94
N SER A 275 -18.18 -4.76 16.79
CA SER A 275 -18.64 -5.87 17.62
C SER A 275 -20.09 -6.18 17.28
N TYR A 276 -20.43 -7.44 17.07
CA TYR A 276 -21.78 -7.86 16.68
C TYR A 276 -22.11 -9.27 17.18
N THR A 277 -23.38 -9.64 17.12
CA THR A 277 -23.84 -10.99 17.49
C THR A 277 -24.30 -11.74 16.25
N ASP A 278 -23.82 -12.97 16.08
CA ASP A 278 -24.27 -13.85 14.98
C ASP A 278 -25.67 -14.45 15.23
N ILE A 279 -26.19 -15.21 14.26
CA ILE A 279 -27.51 -15.85 14.37
C ILE A 279 -27.62 -16.88 15.50
N TRP A 280 -26.50 -17.35 16.04
CA TRP A 280 -26.44 -18.35 17.11
C TRP A 280 -26.23 -17.72 18.49
N GLY A 281 -26.08 -16.40 18.57
CA GLY A 281 -25.87 -15.66 19.81
C GLY A 281 -24.41 -15.52 20.22
N ASN A 282 -23.44 -15.83 19.35
CA ASN A 282 -22.02 -15.62 19.66
C ASN A 282 -21.64 -14.15 19.40
N SER A 283 -20.91 -13.55 20.35
CA SER A 283 -20.35 -12.20 20.17
C SER A 283 -19.02 -12.28 19.39
N LEU A 284 -18.98 -11.60 18.26
CA LEU A 284 -17.85 -11.56 17.34
C LEU A 284 -17.29 -10.14 17.22
N VAL A 285 -16.00 -10.04 16.92
CA VAL A 285 -15.30 -8.77 16.69
C VAL A 285 -14.52 -8.86 15.38
N SER A 286 -14.62 -7.82 14.56
CA SER A 286 -13.85 -7.70 13.32
C SER A 286 -13.48 -6.23 13.06
N TYR A 287 -12.94 -5.94 11.87
CA TYR A 287 -12.56 -4.59 11.44
C TYR A 287 -13.30 -4.19 10.17
N VAL A 288 -13.65 -2.92 10.03
CA VAL A 288 -14.27 -2.40 8.81
C VAL A 288 -13.20 -2.23 7.72
N MET A 289 -13.23 -3.06 6.69
CA MET A 289 -12.37 -2.91 5.50
C MET A 289 -13.13 -2.35 4.30
N GLY A 290 -14.42 -2.64 4.18
CA GLY A 290 -15.34 -2.05 3.21
C GLY A 290 -16.48 -1.33 3.91
N LYS A 291 -16.93 -0.21 3.33
CA LYS A 291 -18.08 0.56 3.81
C LYS A 291 -18.88 1.06 2.62
N LYS A 292 -20.18 0.76 2.62
CA LYS A 292 -21.19 1.38 1.76
C LYS A 292 -22.22 2.09 2.61
N ILE A 293 -22.57 3.31 2.24
CA ILE A 293 -23.60 4.14 2.88
C ILE A 293 -24.72 4.37 1.88
N THR A 294 -25.96 4.13 2.29
CA THR A 294 -27.17 4.35 1.48
C THR A 294 -28.10 5.30 2.23
N TYR A 295 -28.41 6.45 1.63
CA TYR A 295 -29.35 7.42 2.17
C TYR A 295 -30.80 7.00 1.89
N LEU A 296 -31.62 6.96 2.95
CA LEU A 296 -33.01 6.50 2.91
C LEU A 296 -34.03 7.64 2.75
N GLY A 297 -33.58 8.90 2.79
CA GLY A 297 -34.45 10.10 2.76
C GLY A 297 -34.62 10.73 4.14
N GLY A 298 -35.18 11.95 4.22
CA GLY A 298 -35.34 12.68 5.48
C GLY A 298 -34.33 13.81 5.70
N ASN A 299 -33.78 13.92 6.92
CA ASN A 299 -32.72 14.89 7.22
C ASN A 299 -31.35 14.23 6.95
N PRO A 300 -30.55 14.72 5.99
CA PRO A 300 -29.28 14.09 5.66
C PRO A 300 -28.22 14.18 6.76
N THR A 301 -28.36 15.05 7.77
CA THR A 301 -27.41 15.12 8.90
C THR A 301 -27.77 14.18 10.05
N ASP A 302 -28.85 13.42 9.91
CA ASP A 302 -29.34 12.50 10.91
C ASP A 302 -29.01 11.07 10.47
N ASP A 303 -28.17 10.41 11.26
CA ASP A 303 -27.63 9.08 10.99
C ASP A 303 -28.74 8.03 10.82
N ASP A 304 -29.90 8.23 11.46
CA ASP A 304 -31.04 7.31 11.38
C ASP A 304 -31.60 7.18 9.96
N ASN A 305 -31.37 8.21 9.13
CA ASN A 305 -31.79 8.24 7.73
C ASN A 305 -30.83 7.51 6.78
N TYR A 306 -29.96 6.64 7.32
CA TYR A 306 -28.99 5.87 6.56
C TYR A 306 -29.04 4.38 6.90
N GLU A 307 -28.84 3.58 5.86
CA GLU A 307 -28.42 2.19 5.94
C GLU A 307 -26.93 2.09 5.61
N ILE A 308 -26.21 1.19 6.27
CA ILE A 308 -24.81 0.92 5.95
C ILE A 308 -24.61 -0.56 5.65
N THR A 309 -23.67 -0.83 4.74
CA THR A 309 -23.06 -2.15 4.58
C THR A 309 -21.60 -2.06 4.98
N LEU A 310 -21.18 -2.94 5.88
CA LEU A 310 -19.79 -3.04 6.38
C LEU A 310 -19.26 -4.42 6.02
N SER A 311 -17.98 -4.50 5.66
CA SER A 311 -17.37 -5.78 5.34
C SER A 311 -15.90 -5.87 5.71
N ALA A 312 -15.43 -7.10 5.86
CA ALA A 312 -14.03 -7.49 5.81
C ALA A 312 -13.90 -8.72 4.91
N GLU A 313 -13.19 -8.57 3.80
CA GLU A 313 -12.93 -9.67 2.88
C GLU A 313 -11.62 -10.38 3.26
N GLU A 314 -11.47 -11.63 2.82
CA GLU A 314 -10.24 -12.39 3.01
C GLU A 314 -9.04 -11.65 2.41
N ILE A 315 -7.87 -11.87 3.03
CA ILE A 315 -6.59 -11.40 2.51
C ILE A 315 -5.89 -12.53 1.77
N LYS A 316 -5.06 -12.17 0.78
CA LYS A 316 -4.33 -13.14 -0.02
C LYS A 316 -3.34 -13.90 0.86
N GLU A 317 -3.50 -15.21 0.92
CA GLU A 317 -2.48 -16.09 1.51
C GLU A 317 -1.32 -16.29 0.53
N THR A 318 -0.10 -16.23 1.05
CA THR A 318 1.11 -16.57 0.29
C THR A 318 1.91 -17.64 1.05
N SER A 319 2.75 -18.36 0.33
CA SER A 319 3.65 -19.36 0.92
C SER A 319 5.01 -19.24 0.26
N THR A 320 6.00 -18.79 1.03
CA THR A 320 7.38 -18.60 0.58
C THR A 320 8.23 -19.83 0.90
N ASP A 321 9.09 -20.27 -0.02
CA ASP A 321 10.14 -21.26 0.29
C ASP A 321 11.31 -20.59 1.04
N TYR A 322 11.34 -20.78 2.35
CA TYR A 322 12.34 -20.19 3.23
C TYR A 322 13.75 -20.78 3.06
N SER A 323 13.92 -21.87 2.28
CA SER A 323 15.25 -22.43 2.01
C SER A 323 16.12 -21.52 1.14
N TYR A 324 15.49 -20.64 0.34
CA TYR A 324 16.16 -19.66 -0.52
C TYR A 324 16.07 -18.22 0.02
N GLY A 325 15.14 -17.96 0.95
CA GLY A 325 15.02 -16.66 1.60
C GLY A 325 16.06 -16.43 2.70
N SER A 326 16.20 -15.18 3.13
CA SER A 326 17.14 -14.80 4.18
C SER A 326 16.51 -13.91 5.26
N SER A 327 16.73 -14.28 6.53
CA SER A 327 16.38 -13.43 7.67
C SER A 327 17.55 -12.64 8.22
N ILE A 328 18.80 -13.03 7.97
CA ILE A 328 19.98 -12.31 8.45
C ILE A 328 20.81 -11.95 7.24
N GLU A 329 21.26 -10.70 7.15
CA GLU A 329 22.06 -10.26 6.02
C GLU A 329 23.37 -11.08 5.99
N ASN A 330 23.47 -12.05 5.07
CA ASN A 330 24.62 -12.93 4.97
C ASN A 330 25.76 -12.21 4.25
N LYS A 331 26.73 -11.74 5.02
CA LYS A 331 27.91 -11.04 4.49
C LYS A 331 28.98 -11.99 3.92
N LEU A 332 28.89 -13.30 4.23
CA LEU A 332 29.91 -14.28 3.85
C LEU A 332 29.69 -14.84 2.44
N LEU A 333 28.44 -15.12 2.06
CA LEU A 333 28.06 -15.50 0.70
C LEU A 333 26.73 -14.84 0.34
N LYS A 334 26.75 -14.03 -0.72
CA LYS A 334 25.61 -13.27 -1.20
C LYS A 334 25.35 -13.64 -2.66
N VAL A 335 24.11 -13.95 -2.98
CA VAL A 335 23.63 -14.21 -4.34
C VAL A 335 22.38 -13.36 -4.54
N GLU A 336 22.44 -12.39 -5.45
CA GLU A 336 21.37 -11.42 -5.67
C GLU A 336 21.09 -11.24 -7.15
N ARG A 337 19.83 -10.94 -7.46
CA ARG A 337 19.41 -10.43 -8.75
C ARG A 337 18.62 -9.14 -8.54
N LYS A 338 19.12 -8.05 -9.12
CA LYS A 338 18.47 -6.72 -9.10
C LYS A 338 17.99 -6.38 -10.50
N ALA A 339 16.75 -5.90 -10.60
CA ALA A 339 16.22 -5.30 -11.82
C ALA A 339 16.04 -3.79 -11.60
N ASP A 340 16.91 -2.99 -12.17
CA ASP A 340 16.77 -1.54 -12.25
C ASP A 340 15.93 -1.19 -13.49
N LYS A 341 14.67 -0.88 -13.24
CA LYS A 341 13.71 -0.55 -14.29
C LYS A 341 13.80 0.91 -14.76
N GLN A 342 14.52 1.78 -14.07
CA GLN A 342 14.75 3.15 -14.55
C GLN A 342 15.78 3.15 -15.67
N GLU A 343 16.90 2.47 -15.46
CA GLU A 343 17.98 2.35 -16.44
C GLU A 343 17.79 1.17 -17.40
N GLY A 344 16.75 0.35 -17.21
CA GLY A 344 16.52 -0.85 -18.02
C GLY A 344 17.66 -1.87 -17.88
N LYS A 345 18.16 -2.03 -16.65
CA LYS A 345 19.36 -2.79 -16.31
C LYS A 345 19.01 -3.97 -15.39
N ILE A 346 19.52 -5.15 -15.69
CA ILE A 346 19.49 -6.31 -14.79
C ILE A 346 20.91 -6.53 -14.27
N THR A 347 21.07 -6.74 -12.97
CA THR A 347 22.36 -7.04 -12.34
C THR A 347 22.24 -8.32 -11.52
N ASP A 348 23.04 -9.33 -11.86
CA ASP A 348 23.28 -10.53 -11.07
C ASP A 348 24.59 -10.35 -10.31
N LEU A 349 24.57 -10.60 -9.00
CA LEU A 349 25.72 -10.47 -8.12
C LEU A 349 25.92 -11.76 -7.33
N VAL A 350 27.13 -12.30 -7.38
CA VAL A 350 27.60 -13.35 -6.47
C VAL A 350 28.83 -12.81 -5.77
N SER A 351 28.76 -12.62 -4.46
CA SER A 351 29.93 -12.24 -3.66
C SER A 351 30.18 -13.22 -2.53
N LYS A 352 31.45 -13.48 -2.26
CA LYS A 352 31.91 -14.29 -1.14
C LYS A 352 32.99 -13.55 -0.39
N GLN A 353 32.81 -13.38 0.92
CA GLN A 353 33.77 -12.73 1.79
C GLN A 353 34.18 -13.67 2.93
N ASP A 354 35.47 -14.03 2.93
CA ASP A 354 36.12 -14.76 4.02
C ASP A 354 37.15 -13.83 4.69
N GLU A 355 37.69 -14.21 5.87
CA GLU A 355 38.63 -13.38 6.63
C GLU A 355 39.83 -12.89 5.80
N THR A 356 40.29 -13.70 4.85
CA THR A 356 41.48 -13.47 4.04
C THR A 356 41.19 -13.24 2.55
N SER A 357 39.94 -13.25 2.11
CA SER A 357 39.63 -13.07 0.67
C SER A 357 38.25 -12.51 0.40
N GLU A 358 38.14 -11.76 -0.68
CA GLU A 358 36.88 -11.24 -1.21
C GLU A 358 36.78 -11.63 -2.68
N GLN A 359 35.73 -12.35 -3.04
CA GLN A 359 35.43 -12.74 -4.41
C GLN A 359 34.10 -12.12 -4.81
N LEU A 360 34.05 -11.54 -6.00
CA LEU A 360 32.87 -10.92 -6.56
C LEU A 360 32.77 -11.28 -8.03
N SER A 361 31.59 -11.75 -8.43
CA SER A 361 31.21 -11.93 -9.83
C SER A 361 29.92 -11.17 -10.04
N GLN A 362 29.92 -10.29 -11.03
CA GLN A 362 28.78 -9.47 -11.37
C GLN A 362 28.52 -9.58 -12.88
N VAL A 363 27.27 -9.79 -13.24
CA VAL A 363 26.79 -9.72 -14.62
C VAL A 363 25.75 -8.62 -14.69
N SER A 364 25.97 -7.64 -15.55
CA SER A 364 25.04 -6.54 -15.81
C SER A 364 24.57 -6.60 -17.26
N GLN A 365 23.26 -6.59 -17.47
CA GLN A 365 22.63 -6.58 -18.78
C GLN A 365 21.86 -5.27 -18.95
N THR A 366 22.00 -4.64 -20.11
CA THR A 366 21.15 -3.55 -20.59
C THR A 366 20.62 -3.86 -21.99
N VAL A 367 19.76 -3.00 -22.53
CA VAL A 367 19.33 -3.10 -23.93
C VAL A 367 20.48 -2.98 -24.94
N ASN A 368 21.59 -2.34 -24.55
CA ASN A 368 22.70 -2.02 -25.45
C ASN A 368 23.87 -3.03 -25.35
N GLY A 369 23.85 -3.91 -24.36
CA GLY A 369 24.95 -4.85 -24.16
C GLY A 369 24.95 -5.56 -22.81
N TYR A 370 26.02 -6.32 -22.61
CA TYR A 370 26.30 -7.10 -21.41
C TYR A 370 27.70 -6.77 -20.89
N ASP A 371 27.80 -6.56 -19.58
CA ASP A 371 29.02 -6.36 -18.83
C ASP A 371 29.19 -7.51 -17.84
N ILE A 372 30.37 -8.16 -17.86
CA ILE A 372 30.74 -9.18 -16.90
C ILE A 372 31.97 -8.69 -16.16
N SER A 373 31.88 -8.59 -14.83
CA SER A 373 32.98 -8.24 -13.95
C SER A 373 33.28 -9.38 -12.99
N ILE A 374 34.54 -9.77 -12.89
CA ILE A 374 35.03 -10.73 -11.91
C ILE A 374 36.18 -10.09 -11.16
N LYS A 375 36.05 -9.99 -9.85
CA LYS A 375 37.03 -9.43 -8.92
C LYS A 375 37.39 -10.47 -7.86
N ASN A 376 38.67 -10.66 -7.65
CA ASN A 376 39.18 -11.54 -6.59
C ASN A 376 40.32 -10.83 -5.86
N ILE A 377 40.12 -10.60 -4.57
CA ILE A 377 41.09 -10.04 -3.64
C ILE A 377 41.54 -11.16 -2.71
N GLN A 378 42.84 -11.43 -2.67
CA GLN A 378 43.46 -12.28 -1.65
C GLN A 378 44.35 -11.43 -0.75
N LYS A 379 44.15 -11.53 0.56
CA LYS A 379 45.00 -10.91 1.58
C LYS A 379 46.00 -11.95 2.07
N SER A 380 47.29 -11.67 1.84
CA SER A 380 48.39 -12.45 2.38
C SER A 380 48.92 -11.78 3.65
N LEU A 381 49.11 -12.56 4.71
CA LEU A 381 49.80 -12.13 5.92
C LEU A 381 51.25 -12.60 5.83
N GLU A 382 52.19 -11.68 5.75
CA GLU A 382 53.60 -11.99 5.93
C GLU A 382 54.01 -11.77 7.39
N THR A 383 54.44 -12.84 8.05
CA THR A 383 55.03 -12.81 9.39
C THR A 383 56.54 -12.96 9.30
N GLN A 384 57.28 -11.94 9.75
CA GLN A 384 58.70 -12.04 10.06
C GLN A 384 58.88 -11.98 11.58
N ASN A 385 59.69 -12.90 12.13
CA ASN A 385 60.01 -12.96 13.57
C ASN A 385 58.79 -12.94 14.53
N GLY A 386 57.68 -13.56 14.13
CA GLY A 386 56.47 -13.67 14.97
C GLY A 386 55.65 -12.37 15.10
N THR A 387 55.97 -11.34 14.31
CA THR A 387 55.21 -10.08 14.26
C THR A 387 54.65 -9.88 12.84
N ILE A 388 53.40 -9.45 12.70
CA ILE A 388 52.79 -9.14 11.40
C ILE A 388 53.35 -7.79 10.94
N GLU A 389 54.10 -7.77 9.83
CA GLU A 389 54.73 -6.53 9.32
C GLU A 389 53.95 -5.90 8.16
N THR A 390 53.34 -6.71 7.29
CA THR A 390 52.70 -6.20 6.06
C THR A 390 51.47 -7.01 5.66
N ILE A 391 50.40 -6.31 5.25
CA ILE A 391 49.25 -6.90 4.56
C ILE A 391 49.42 -6.57 3.07
N GLU A 392 49.78 -7.56 2.26
CA GLU A 392 49.79 -7.42 0.80
C GLU A 392 48.50 -8.00 0.22
N GLY A 393 47.75 -7.18 -0.51
CA GLY A 393 46.53 -7.57 -1.22
C GLY A 393 46.84 -7.84 -2.69
N LYS A 394 46.64 -9.08 -3.17
CA LYS A 394 46.67 -9.40 -4.60
C LYS A 394 45.26 -9.23 -5.17
N ILE A 395 45.10 -8.28 -6.09
CA ILE A 395 43.84 -8.03 -6.79
C ILE A 395 43.92 -8.63 -8.20
N THR A 396 42.95 -9.45 -8.55
CA THR A 396 42.74 -9.94 -9.92
C THR A 396 41.38 -9.48 -10.39
N ASP A 397 41.36 -8.54 -11.33
CA ASP A 397 40.14 -7.96 -11.90
C ASP A 397 40.08 -8.29 -13.40
N MET A 398 38.95 -8.86 -13.83
CA MET A 398 38.65 -9.15 -15.23
C MET A 398 37.30 -8.53 -15.59
N ASN A 399 37.29 -7.70 -16.62
CA ASN A 399 36.08 -7.07 -17.14
C ASN A 399 35.91 -7.40 -18.62
N PHE A 400 34.72 -7.88 -18.99
CA PHE A 400 34.33 -8.14 -20.37
C PHE A 400 33.09 -7.34 -20.70
N ASN A 401 33.14 -6.53 -21.76
CA ASN A 401 32.00 -5.77 -22.26
C ASN A 401 31.67 -6.26 -23.67
N PHE A 402 30.40 -6.59 -23.89
CA PHE A 402 29.85 -6.99 -25.17
C PHE A 402 28.70 -6.04 -25.53
N SER A 403 28.96 -5.09 -26.43
CA SER A 403 27.94 -4.16 -26.94
C SER A 403 27.47 -4.55 -28.33
N THR A 404 26.17 -4.45 -28.59
CA THR A 404 25.64 -4.48 -29.96
C THR A 404 25.70 -3.06 -30.52
N LYS A 405 26.62 -2.81 -31.47
CA LYS A 405 26.63 -1.55 -32.23
C LYS A 405 25.37 -1.38 -33.07
#